data_AF-A0A2U8P314-F1
#
_entry.id   AF-A0A2U8P314-F1
#
_cell.length_a   1.000
_cell.length_b   1.000
_cell.length_c   1.000
_cell.angle_alpha   90.00
_cell.angle_beta   90.00
_cell.angle_gamma   90.00
#
_symmetry.space_group_name_H-M   'P 1'
#
loop_
_entity.id
_entity.type
_entity.pdbx_description
1 polymer ?
#
loop_
_entity_poly.entity_id
_entity_poly.type
_entity_poly.pdbx_seq_one_letter_code
_entity_poly.pdbx_strand_id
1 'polypeptide(L)'
;MTGWRSARAILIWVALALAIGVPIAAAATSEQLAWRGPVYILAGFAGIIALGLVLVQPLLIGGYLPPLSAYRGRRAHHWIGGALAFAVLIHVAGLWITSPPDMIDALTFSSPTPFSPFGVTAMWAIFIVALLASLRRRLELRPRTWRIIHIPLAFVIVAGSVVHCLLIEGTMETISKAVLCAAVLAATIKAMIDLQVWRKRRELRGESAARQ
;
A
#
# COMPACT_ATOMS: atom_id res chain seq x y z
N MET A 1 16.03 -29.82 -7.31
CA MET A 1 16.13 -28.37 -6.99
C MET A 1 14.95 -27.52 -7.48
N THR A 2 14.19 -27.94 -8.50
CA THR A 2 12.98 -27.26 -9.01
C THR A 2 11.79 -27.30 -8.04
N GLY A 3 11.52 -28.46 -7.41
CA GLY A 3 10.39 -28.61 -6.48
C GLY A 3 10.42 -27.68 -5.26
N TRP A 4 11.60 -27.42 -4.69
CA TRP A 4 11.76 -26.57 -3.50
C TRP A 4 11.55 -25.07 -3.80
N ARG A 5 11.94 -24.63 -5.00
CA ARG A 5 11.66 -23.27 -5.49
C ARG A 5 10.17 -23.06 -5.74
N SER A 6 9.49 -24.07 -6.27
CA SER A 6 8.04 -24.05 -6.48
C SER A 6 7.27 -24.04 -5.15
N ALA A 7 7.66 -24.89 -4.19
CA ALA A 7 7.03 -24.93 -2.86
C ALA A 7 7.15 -23.59 -2.13
N ARG A 8 8.34 -22.97 -2.12
CA ARG A 8 8.54 -21.63 -1.53
C ARG A 8 7.69 -20.57 -2.21
N ALA A 9 7.58 -20.59 -3.54
CA ALA A 9 6.74 -19.65 -4.26
C ALA A 9 5.27 -19.79 -3.87
N ILE A 10 4.76 -21.03 -3.83
CA ILE A 10 3.40 -21.33 -3.38
C ILE A 10 3.18 -20.80 -1.97
N LEU A 11 4.09 -21.07 -1.03
CA LEU A 11 3.97 -20.59 0.36
C LEU A 11 3.91 -19.05 0.46
N ILE A 12 4.69 -18.32 -0.34
CA ILE A 12 4.65 -16.86 -0.35
C ILE A 12 3.30 -16.35 -0.85
N TRP A 13 2.77 -16.94 -1.92
CA TRP A 13 1.46 -16.56 -2.45
C TRP A 13 0.32 -16.91 -1.49
N VAL A 14 0.37 -18.08 -0.86
CA VAL A 14 -0.59 -18.49 0.18
C VAL A 14 -0.52 -17.54 1.37
N ALA A 15 0.68 -17.21 1.86
CA ALA A 15 0.85 -16.28 2.97
C ALA A 15 0.31 -14.87 2.63
N LEU A 16 0.55 -14.38 1.41
CA LEU A 16 0.01 -13.11 0.94
C LEU A 16 -1.52 -13.15 0.82
N ALA A 17 -2.06 -14.23 0.25
CA ALA A 17 -3.51 -14.41 0.12
C ALA A 17 -4.18 -14.48 1.48
N LEU A 18 -3.59 -15.14 2.47
CA LEU A 18 -4.09 -15.19 3.85
C LEU A 18 -3.98 -13.83 4.54
N ALA A 19 -2.84 -13.14 4.41
CA ALA A 19 -2.62 -11.83 5.04
C ALA A 19 -3.66 -10.78 4.60
N ILE A 20 -4.15 -10.87 3.35
CA ILE A 20 -5.17 -9.96 2.81
C ILE A 20 -6.58 -10.54 2.99
N GLY A 21 -6.75 -11.83 2.74
CA GLY A 21 -8.06 -12.50 2.73
C GLY A 21 -8.65 -12.67 4.12
N VAL A 22 -7.84 -12.94 5.15
CA VAL A 22 -8.33 -13.13 6.52
C VAL A 22 -9.00 -11.86 7.06
N PRO A 23 -8.38 -10.66 7.00
CA PRO A 23 -9.04 -9.44 7.44
C PRO A 23 -10.31 -9.10 6.66
N ILE A 24 -10.36 -9.39 5.34
CA ILE A 24 -11.55 -9.19 4.50
C ILE A 24 -12.67 -10.13 4.94
N ALA A 25 -12.37 -11.42 5.13
CA ALA A 25 -13.35 -12.41 5.57
C ALA A 25 -13.87 -12.10 6.97
N ALA A 26 -12.99 -11.74 7.90
CA ALA A 26 -13.35 -11.33 9.26
C ALA A 26 -14.25 -10.08 9.25
N ALA A 27 -13.93 -9.08 8.41
CA ALA A 27 -14.78 -7.91 8.25
C ALA A 27 -16.16 -8.25 7.67
N ALA A 28 -16.25 -9.21 6.75
CA ALA A 28 -17.50 -9.64 6.12
C ALA A 28 -18.46 -10.34 7.07
N THR A 29 -17.94 -10.94 8.15
CA THR A 29 -18.74 -11.57 9.20
C THR A 29 -18.93 -10.68 10.43
N SER A 30 -18.51 -9.41 10.37
CA SER A 30 -18.57 -8.49 11.51
C SER A 30 -20.01 -8.04 11.79
N GLU A 31 -20.44 -8.13 13.04
CA GLU A 31 -21.75 -7.62 13.50
C GLU A 31 -21.91 -6.11 13.26
N GLN A 32 -20.80 -5.37 13.15
CA GLN A 32 -20.80 -3.94 12.84
C GLN A 32 -21.37 -3.62 11.45
N LEU A 33 -21.56 -4.63 10.58
CA LEU A 33 -22.21 -4.50 9.28
C LEU A 33 -23.75 -4.52 9.35
N ALA A 34 -24.35 -5.05 10.42
CA ALA A 34 -25.78 -5.40 10.48
C ALA A 34 -26.75 -4.24 10.15
N TRP A 35 -26.30 -3.00 10.40
CA TRP A 35 -27.11 -1.78 10.23
C TRP A 35 -26.54 -0.83 9.18
N ARG A 36 -25.57 -1.28 8.39
CA ARG A 36 -24.88 -0.42 7.41
C ARG A 36 -25.48 -0.59 6.02
N GLY A 37 -25.71 0.53 5.35
CA GLY A 37 -26.15 0.54 3.95
C GLY A 37 -25.07 0.02 3.00
N PRO A 38 -25.44 -0.48 1.81
CA PRO A 38 -24.51 -1.13 0.88
C PRO A 38 -23.36 -0.22 0.43
N VAL A 39 -23.60 1.08 0.23
CA VAL A 39 -22.56 2.05 -0.14
C VAL A 39 -21.51 2.21 0.95
N TYR A 40 -21.94 2.27 2.22
CA TYR A 40 -21.03 2.36 3.37
C TYR A 40 -20.17 1.10 3.49
N ILE A 41 -20.78 -0.07 3.30
CA ILE A 41 -20.08 -1.35 3.32
C ILE A 41 -19.01 -1.38 2.22
N LEU A 42 -19.38 -1.07 0.97
CA LEU A 42 -18.44 -1.02 -0.15
C LEU A 42 -17.30 -0.01 0.09
N ALA A 43 -17.60 1.15 0.66
CA ALA A 43 -16.60 2.14 1.05
C ALA A 43 -15.61 1.55 2.07
N GLY A 44 -16.12 0.92 3.14
CA GLY A 44 -15.28 0.27 4.16
C GLY A 44 -14.37 -0.80 3.56
N PHE A 45 -14.93 -1.72 2.76
CA PHE A 45 -14.15 -2.77 2.09
C PHE A 45 -13.11 -2.23 1.11
N ALA A 46 -13.41 -1.15 0.39
CA ALA A 46 -12.43 -0.48 -0.46
C ALA A 46 -11.21 0.01 0.34
N GLY A 47 -11.42 0.46 1.58
CA GLY A 47 -10.34 0.80 2.52
C GLY A 47 -9.49 -0.41 2.94
N ILE A 48 -10.13 -1.53 3.27
CA ILE A 48 -9.44 -2.79 3.62
C ILE A 48 -8.60 -3.30 2.43
N ILE A 49 -9.18 -3.29 1.24
CA ILE A 49 -8.52 -3.69 -0.01
C ILE A 49 -7.34 -2.76 -0.28
N ALA A 50 -7.51 -1.44 -0.13
CA ALA A 50 -6.43 -0.47 -0.30
C ALA A 50 -5.24 -0.78 0.63
N LEU A 51 -5.46 -1.10 1.90
CA LEU A 51 -4.39 -1.50 2.81
C LEU A 51 -3.68 -2.79 2.35
N GLY A 52 -4.44 -3.77 1.86
CA GLY A 52 -3.88 -4.97 1.23
C GLY A 52 -3.02 -4.66 0.00
N LEU A 53 -3.45 -3.71 -0.85
CA LEU A 53 -2.66 -3.27 -2.00
C LEU A 53 -1.39 -2.52 -1.56
N VAL A 54 -1.44 -1.73 -0.47
CA VAL A 54 -0.25 -1.11 0.13
C VAL A 54 0.78 -2.16 0.56
N LEU A 55 0.36 -3.31 1.13
CA LEU A 55 1.25 -4.43 1.44
C LEU A 55 1.92 -5.01 0.17
N VAL A 56 1.16 -5.14 -0.91
CA VAL A 56 1.65 -5.75 -2.16
C VAL A 56 2.72 -4.89 -2.84
N GLN A 57 2.66 -3.56 -2.71
CA GLN A 57 3.59 -2.64 -3.36
C GLN A 57 5.08 -2.89 -3.06
N PRO A 58 5.53 -2.91 -1.78
CA PRO A 58 6.93 -3.18 -1.44
C PRO A 58 7.37 -4.60 -1.86
N LEU A 59 6.46 -5.58 -1.85
CA LEU A 59 6.75 -6.95 -2.28
C LEU A 59 7.05 -7.03 -3.79
N LEU A 60 6.29 -6.29 -4.61
CA LEU A 60 6.50 -6.21 -6.05
C LEU A 60 7.78 -5.48 -6.43
N ILE A 61 8.05 -4.32 -5.83
CA ILE A 61 9.23 -3.52 -6.17
C ILE A 61 10.53 -4.13 -5.63
N GLY A 62 10.47 -4.83 -4.48
CA GLY A 62 11.56 -5.61 -3.90
C GLY A 62 11.84 -6.93 -4.63
N GLY A 63 10.92 -7.39 -5.49
CA GLY A 63 11.07 -8.65 -6.22
C GLY A 63 10.87 -9.91 -5.37
N TYR A 64 10.05 -9.82 -4.32
CA TYR A 64 9.81 -10.92 -3.38
C TYR A 64 8.71 -11.90 -3.81
N LEU A 65 8.02 -11.64 -4.92
CA LEU A 65 6.91 -12.45 -5.44
C LEU A 65 7.33 -13.30 -6.67
N PRO A 66 7.98 -14.48 -6.48
CA PRO A 66 8.31 -15.37 -7.58
C PRO A 66 7.03 -15.95 -8.23
N PRO A 67 7.04 -16.30 -9.53
CA PRO A 67 8.17 -16.25 -10.47
C PRO A 67 8.29 -14.91 -11.22
N LEU A 68 7.70 -13.82 -10.70
CA LEU A 68 7.71 -12.53 -11.42
C LEU A 68 9.15 -12.04 -11.60
N SER A 69 9.55 -11.84 -12.85
CA SER A 69 10.82 -11.18 -13.16
C SER A 69 10.79 -9.72 -12.67
N ALA A 70 11.96 -9.14 -12.41
CA ALA A 70 12.04 -7.75 -11.94
C ALA A 70 11.34 -6.74 -12.87
N TYR A 71 11.29 -7.01 -14.18
CA TYR A 71 10.54 -6.19 -15.14
C TYR A 71 9.02 -6.32 -14.92
N ARG A 72 8.51 -7.56 -14.84
CA ARG A 72 7.08 -7.82 -14.60
C ARG A 72 6.65 -7.29 -13.23
N GLY A 73 7.49 -7.42 -12.20
CA GLY A 73 7.25 -6.85 -10.87
C GLY A 73 7.09 -5.33 -10.90
N ARG A 74 7.94 -4.59 -11.62
CA ARG A 74 7.78 -3.14 -11.79
C ARG A 74 6.52 -2.74 -12.56
N ARG A 75 6.15 -3.50 -13.59
CA ARG A 75 4.90 -3.27 -14.34
C ARG A 75 3.69 -3.53 -13.44
N ALA A 76 3.69 -4.62 -12.69
CA ALA A 76 2.65 -4.94 -11.72
C ALA A 76 2.56 -3.87 -10.63
N HIS A 77 3.70 -3.42 -10.06
CA HIS A 77 3.75 -2.33 -9.08
C HIS A 77 3.03 -1.07 -9.59
N HIS A 78 3.25 -0.70 -10.86
CA HIS A 78 2.55 0.43 -11.47
C HIS A 78 1.04 0.22 -11.58
N TRP A 79 0.59 -0.94 -12.08
CA TRP A 79 -0.84 -1.25 -12.21
C TRP A 79 -1.56 -1.38 -10.86
N ILE A 80 -0.94 -2.07 -9.90
CA ILE A 80 -1.41 -2.15 -8.52
C ILE A 80 -1.42 -0.76 -7.87
N GLY A 81 -0.52 0.14 -8.27
CA GLY A 81 -0.54 1.56 -7.85
C GLY A 81 -1.76 2.30 -8.34
N GLY A 82 -2.13 2.09 -9.60
CA GLY A 82 -3.39 2.61 -10.15
C GLY A 82 -4.61 2.02 -9.44
N ALA A 83 -4.62 0.70 -9.20
CA ALA A 83 -5.71 0.03 -8.48
C ALA A 83 -5.84 0.53 -7.02
N LEU A 84 -4.72 0.78 -6.34
CA LEU A 84 -4.70 1.38 -5.01
C LEU A 84 -5.33 2.78 -5.01
N ALA A 85 -4.92 3.65 -5.93
CA ALA A 85 -5.51 4.98 -6.06
C ALA A 85 -7.02 4.91 -6.34
N PHE A 86 -7.45 3.99 -7.20
CA PHE A 86 -8.87 3.78 -7.49
C PHE A 86 -9.66 3.24 -6.28
N ALA A 87 -9.10 2.29 -5.52
CA ALA A 87 -9.73 1.81 -4.29
C ALA A 87 -9.90 2.94 -3.25
N VAL A 88 -8.90 3.81 -3.12
CA VAL A 88 -8.99 5.00 -2.25
C VAL A 88 -10.06 5.97 -2.74
N LEU A 89 -10.20 6.18 -4.06
CA LEU A 89 -11.29 7.00 -4.61
C LEU A 89 -12.66 6.43 -4.25
N ILE A 90 -12.86 5.11 -4.38
CA ILE A 90 -14.12 4.45 -4.00
C ILE A 90 -14.37 4.62 -2.50
N HIS A 91 -13.36 4.39 -1.66
CA HIS A 91 -13.46 4.56 -0.21
C HIS A 91 -13.92 5.96 0.17
N VAL A 92 -13.24 6.99 -0.35
CA VAL A 92 -13.51 8.40 -0.06
C VAL A 92 -14.86 8.85 -0.63
N ALA A 93 -15.17 8.50 -1.88
CA ALA A 93 -16.44 8.87 -2.51
C ALA A 93 -17.62 8.18 -1.82
N GLY A 94 -17.48 6.91 -1.45
CA GLY A 94 -18.49 6.18 -0.70
C GLY A 94 -18.75 6.80 0.66
N LEU A 95 -17.69 7.15 1.41
CA LEU A 95 -17.83 7.88 2.68
C LEU A 95 -18.45 9.27 2.50
N TRP A 96 -18.13 9.97 1.41
CA TRP A 96 -18.74 11.27 1.09
C TRP A 96 -20.24 11.15 0.85
N ILE A 97 -20.68 10.11 0.14
CA ILE A 97 -22.09 9.87 -0.13
C ILE A 97 -22.84 9.53 1.16
N THR A 98 -22.25 8.72 2.03
CA THR A 98 -22.94 8.23 3.24
C THR A 98 -22.85 9.19 4.41
N SER A 99 -21.77 9.98 4.49
CA SER A 99 -21.48 10.92 5.57
C SER A 99 -20.76 12.18 5.06
N PRO A 100 -21.43 13.05 4.28
CA PRO A 100 -20.79 14.26 3.75
C PRO A 100 -20.18 15.18 4.83
N PRO A 101 -20.84 15.46 5.97
CA PRO A 101 -20.27 16.32 7.01
C PRO A 101 -18.96 15.77 7.59
N ASP A 102 -18.92 14.46 7.91
CA ASP A 102 -17.71 13.80 8.42
C ASP A 102 -16.54 13.92 7.45
N MET A 103 -16.82 13.84 6.14
CA MET A 103 -15.82 13.99 5.10
C MET A 103 -15.35 15.43 4.92
N ILE A 104 -16.24 16.41 5.04
CA ILE A 104 -15.85 17.82 5.06
C ILE A 104 -14.89 18.04 6.23
N ASP A 105 -15.28 17.61 7.43
CA ASP A 105 -14.47 17.75 8.65
C ASP A 105 -13.13 17.04 8.55
N ALA A 106 -13.09 15.86 7.92
CA ALA A 106 -11.85 15.15 7.65
C ALA A 106 -10.93 15.96 6.73
N LEU A 107 -11.44 16.43 5.58
CA LEU A 107 -10.65 17.16 4.59
C LEU A 107 -10.19 18.54 5.07
N THR A 108 -10.94 19.17 5.97
CA THR A 108 -10.56 20.43 6.63
C THR A 108 -9.74 20.23 7.89
N PHE A 109 -9.40 18.98 8.24
CA PHE A 109 -8.66 18.63 9.46
C PHE A 109 -9.33 19.14 10.76
N SER A 110 -10.65 19.29 10.76
CA SER A 110 -11.47 19.69 11.91
C SER A 110 -12.14 18.50 12.61
N SER A 111 -12.07 17.30 12.02
CA SER A 111 -12.69 16.09 12.60
C SER A 111 -12.14 15.79 14.00
N PRO A 112 -13.02 15.46 14.97
CA PRO A 112 -12.60 15.04 16.32
C PRO A 112 -11.95 13.65 16.34
N THR A 113 -11.99 12.91 15.24
CA THR A 113 -11.45 11.55 15.17
C THR A 113 -9.92 11.56 14.98
N PRO A 114 -9.15 10.91 15.87
CA PRO A 114 -7.68 10.99 15.83
C PRO A 114 -7.07 10.27 14.63
N PHE A 115 -7.79 9.35 13.99
CA PHE A 115 -7.33 8.63 12.81
C PHE A 115 -7.45 9.44 11.51
N SER A 116 -8.33 10.43 11.44
CA SER A 116 -8.71 11.11 10.19
C SER A 116 -7.55 11.87 9.52
N PRO A 117 -6.74 12.68 10.25
CA PRO A 117 -5.61 13.40 9.65
C PRO A 117 -4.60 12.48 8.93
N PHE A 118 -4.37 11.28 9.48
CA PHE A 118 -3.46 10.29 8.90
C PHE A 118 -4.03 9.69 7.60
N GLY A 119 -5.33 9.40 7.59
CA GLY A 119 -6.04 8.90 6.40
C GLY A 119 -6.02 9.91 5.25
N VAL A 120 -6.37 11.18 5.54
CA VAL A 120 -6.37 12.27 4.54
C VAL A 120 -4.97 12.54 4.02
N THR A 121 -3.96 12.55 4.89
CA THR A 121 -2.56 12.75 4.48
C THR A 121 -2.05 11.61 3.60
N ALA A 122 -2.34 10.35 3.98
CA ALA A 122 -1.98 9.19 3.16
C ALA A 122 -2.70 9.20 1.81
N MET A 123 -3.98 9.55 1.78
CA MET A 123 -4.78 9.70 0.56
C MET A 123 -4.13 10.68 -0.41
N TRP A 124 -3.81 11.90 0.04
CA TRP A 124 -3.16 12.89 -0.80
C TRP A 124 -1.79 12.42 -1.29
N ALA A 125 -0.99 11.78 -0.43
CA ALA A 125 0.29 11.21 -0.85
C ALA A 125 0.12 10.13 -1.94
N ILE A 126 -0.90 9.26 -1.84
CA ILE A 126 -1.23 8.28 -2.88
C ILE A 126 -1.59 8.98 -4.20
N PHE A 127 -2.47 9.98 -4.17
CA PHE A 127 -2.87 10.70 -5.38
C PHE A 127 -1.71 11.47 -6.03
N ILE A 128 -0.85 12.10 -5.23
CA ILE A 128 0.37 12.76 -5.72
C ILE A 128 1.29 11.74 -6.38
N VAL A 129 1.54 10.58 -5.75
CA VAL A 129 2.38 9.52 -6.34
C VAL A 129 1.77 8.97 -7.63
N ALA A 130 0.45 8.73 -7.66
CA ALA A 130 -0.24 8.24 -8.85
C ALA A 130 -0.16 9.26 -10.00
N LEU A 131 -0.38 10.54 -9.72
CA LEU A 131 -0.27 11.62 -10.69
C LEU A 131 1.16 11.73 -11.23
N LEU A 132 2.16 11.79 -10.34
CA LEU A 132 3.58 11.83 -10.74
C LEU A 132 3.97 10.59 -11.55
N ALA A 133 3.46 9.40 -11.22
CA ALA A 133 3.71 8.18 -11.98
C ALA A 133 3.14 8.25 -13.39
N SER A 134 1.93 8.80 -13.55
CA SER A 134 1.25 8.96 -14.85
C SER A 134 1.93 10.01 -15.73
N LEU A 135 2.37 11.12 -15.12
CA LEU A 135 3.06 12.22 -15.79
C LEU A 135 4.56 12.01 -15.94
N ARG A 136 5.12 10.94 -15.35
CA ARG A 136 6.56 10.70 -15.28
C ARG A 136 7.26 10.79 -16.64
N ARG A 137 6.64 10.26 -17.69
CA ARG A 137 7.19 10.30 -19.06
C ARG A 137 7.08 11.69 -19.68
N ARG A 138 5.99 12.42 -19.42
CA ARG A 138 5.76 13.77 -19.95
C ARG A 138 6.65 14.82 -19.29
N LEU A 139 6.95 14.63 -18.01
CA LEU A 139 7.82 15.51 -17.22
C LEU A 139 9.31 15.11 -17.29
N GLU A 140 9.64 14.10 -18.10
CA GLU A 140 11.00 13.57 -18.26
C GLU A 140 11.75 13.32 -16.94
N LEU A 141 11.01 12.90 -15.90
CA LEU A 141 11.56 12.81 -14.55
C LEU A 141 12.69 11.78 -14.50
N ARG A 142 13.90 12.29 -14.32
CA ARG A 142 15.11 11.48 -14.16
C ARG A 142 14.87 10.44 -13.04
N PRO A 143 15.36 9.19 -13.20
CA PRO A 143 15.16 8.14 -12.20
C PRO A 143 15.63 8.51 -10.79
N ARG A 144 16.63 9.39 -10.66
CA ARG A 144 17.11 9.91 -9.37
C ARG A 144 16.06 10.81 -8.71
N THR A 145 15.56 11.82 -9.43
CA THR A 145 14.51 12.74 -8.96
C THR A 145 13.24 11.97 -8.58
N TRP A 146 12.81 11.02 -9.42
CA TRP A 146 11.68 10.14 -9.11
C TRP A 146 11.83 9.47 -7.74
N ARG A 147 13.01 8.91 -7.44
CA ARG A 147 13.25 8.22 -6.17
C ARG A 147 13.25 9.17 -4.97
N ILE A 148 13.87 10.34 -5.12
CA ILE A 148 13.94 11.36 -4.06
C ILE A 148 12.54 11.83 -3.66
N ILE A 149 11.61 11.90 -4.61
CA ILE A 149 10.22 12.30 -4.35
C ILE A 149 9.37 11.10 -3.89
N HIS A 150 9.47 9.97 -4.58
CA HIS A 150 8.63 8.80 -4.33
C HIS A 150 8.92 8.12 -2.98
N ILE A 151 10.18 8.04 -2.54
CA ILE A 151 10.52 7.33 -1.29
C ILE A 151 9.92 8.02 -0.05
N PRO A 152 10.09 9.34 0.15
CA PRO A 152 9.43 10.04 1.25
C PRO A 152 7.90 9.92 1.20
N LEU A 153 7.30 10.08 0.02
CA LEU A 153 5.85 9.91 -0.14
C LEU A 153 5.40 8.48 0.20
N ALA A 154 6.14 7.46 -0.23
CA ALA A 154 5.85 6.07 0.12
C ALA A 154 5.91 5.84 1.64
N PHE A 155 6.85 6.48 2.34
CA PHE A 155 6.90 6.43 3.80
C PHE A 155 5.67 7.08 4.43
N VAL A 156 5.26 8.26 3.96
CA VAL A 156 4.03 8.94 4.41
C VAL A 156 2.79 8.07 4.17
N ILE A 157 2.68 7.44 2.99
CA ILE A 157 1.58 6.53 2.65
C ILE A 157 1.53 5.38 3.66
N VAL A 158 2.66 4.70 3.88
CA VAL A 158 2.72 3.53 4.76
C VAL A 158 2.45 3.89 6.21
N ALA A 159 3.14 4.90 6.75
CA ALA A 159 2.95 5.33 8.14
C ALA A 159 1.54 5.86 8.37
N GLY A 160 1.05 6.73 7.49
CA GLY A 160 -0.30 7.28 7.57
C GLY A 160 -1.37 6.21 7.47
N SER A 161 -1.25 5.26 6.53
CA SER A 161 -2.22 4.17 6.38
C SER A 161 -2.25 3.25 7.60
N VAL A 162 -1.09 2.92 8.17
CA VAL A 162 -0.99 2.06 9.36
C VAL A 162 -1.59 2.76 10.57
N VAL A 163 -1.23 4.01 10.84
CA VAL A 163 -1.76 4.76 11.99
C VAL A 163 -3.26 4.98 11.83
N HIS A 164 -3.71 5.41 10.65
CA HIS A 164 -5.13 5.55 10.32
C HIS A 164 -5.89 4.25 10.61
N CYS A 165 -5.40 3.11 10.11
CA CYS A 165 -6.07 1.83 10.29
C CYS A 165 -6.06 1.35 11.75
N LEU A 166 -4.92 1.44 12.45
CA LEU A 166 -4.82 0.98 13.83
C LEU A 166 -5.74 1.74 14.78
N LEU A 167 -5.90 3.04 14.56
CA LEU A 167 -6.76 3.92 15.36
C LEU A 167 -8.26 3.80 15.04
N ILE A 168 -8.64 3.13 13.95
CA ILE A 168 -10.04 2.89 13.61
C ILE A 168 -10.57 1.70 14.41
N GLU A 169 -11.62 1.91 15.20
CA GLU A 169 -12.49 0.84 15.67
C GLU A 169 -13.55 0.57 14.61
N GLY A 170 -13.48 -0.60 13.97
CA GLY A 170 -14.26 -0.88 12.76
C GLY A 170 -14.41 -2.37 12.49
N THR A 171 -14.90 -2.70 11.29
CA THR A 171 -15.28 -4.06 10.89
C THR A 171 -14.12 -5.05 10.89
N MET A 172 -12.90 -4.57 10.63
CA MET A 172 -11.69 -5.37 10.78
C MET A 172 -11.41 -5.64 12.26
N GLU A 173 -11.44 -6.91 12.63
CA GLU A 173 -11.04 -7.39 13.96
C GLU A 173 -9.59 -6.96 14.30
N THR A 174 -9.36 -6.60 15.57
CA THR A 174 -8.15 -5.94 16.06
C THR A 174 -6.86 -6.69 15.74
N ILE A 175 -6.82 -8.00 15.95
CA ILE A 175 -5.64 -8.83 15.69
C ILE A 175 -5.36 -8.91 14.20
N SER A 176 -6.35 -9.23 13.38
CA SER A 176 -6.19 -9.34 11.91
C SER A 176 -5.68 -8.03 11.30
N LYS A 177 -6.20 -6.90 11.80
CA LYS A 177 -5.79 -5.55 11.44
C LYS A 177 -4.35 -5.25 11.85
N ALA A 178 -3.98 -5.55 13.10
CA ALA A 178 -2.63 -5.34 13.60
C ALA A 178 -1.59 -6.18 12.84
N VAL A 179 -1.91 -7.44 12.54
CA VAL A 179 -1.05 -8.34 11.76
C VAL A 179 -0.85 -7.82 10.34
N LEU A 180 -1.91 -7.37 9.67
CA LEU A 180 -1.80 -6.78 8.33
C LEU A 180 -0.93 -5.50 8.35
N CYS A 181 -1.15 -4.60 9.31
CA CYS A 181 -0.31 -3.40 9.49
C CYS A 181 1.17 -3.74 9.75
N ALA A 182 1.44 -4.73 10.60
CA ALA A 182 2.79 -5.20 10.86
C ALA A 182 3.45 -5.78 9.60
N ALA A 183 2.70 -6.55 8.80
CA ALA A 183 3.18 -7.07 7.52
C ALA A 183 3.50 -5.95 6.53
N VAL A 184 2.66 -4.90 6.44
CA VAL A 184 2.92 -3.71 5.61
C VAL A 184 4.23 -3.04 5.98
N LEU A 185 4.44 -2.79 7.29
CA LEU A 185 5.66 -2.18 7.80
C LEU A 185 6.88 -3.06 7.52
N ALA A 186 6.82 -4.35 7.86
CA ALA A 186 7.91 -5.29 7.67
C ALA A 186 8.32 -5.42 6.20
N ALA A 187 7.35 -5.56 5.29
CA ALA A 187 7.60 -5.63 3.85
C ALA A 187 8.25 -4.34 3.32
N THR A 188 7.77 -3.18 3.76
CA THR A 188 8.30 -1.87 3.37
C THR A 188 9.73 -1.67 3.86
N ILE A 189 9.99 -1.91 5.14
CA ILE A 189 11.33 -1.79 5.73
C ILE A 189 12.31 -2.72 5.02
N LYS A 190 11.92 -3.98 4.82
CA LYS A 190 12.73 -4.97 4.11
C LYS A 190 13.04 -4.50 2.68
N ALA A 191 12.05 -4.03 1.94
CA ALA A 191 12.25 -3.50 0.58
C ALA A 191 13.22 -2.31 0.56
N MET A 192 13.11 -1.40 1.52
CA MET A 192 14.01 -0.24 1.61
C MET A 192 15.46 -0.67 1.88
N ILE A 193 15.68 -1.58 2.82
CA ILE A 193 17.02 -2.09 3.17
C ILE A 193 17.67 -2.77 1.95
N ASP A 194 16.96 -3.71 1.32
CA ASP A 194 17.53 -4.49 0.20
C ASP A 194 17.85 -3.59 -1.01
N LEU A 195 16.98 -2.62 -1.31
CA LEU A 195 17.22 -1.66 -2.39
C LEU A 195 18.42 -0.73 -2.12
N GLN A 196 18.63 -0.32 -0.86
CA GLN A 196 19.81 0.47 -0.47
C GLN A 196 21.10 -0.34 -0.59
N VAL A 197 21.10 -1.60 -0.13
CA VAL A 197 22.26 -2.50 -0.23
C VAL A 197 22.64 -2.76 -1.68
N TRP A 198 21.64 -3.01 -2.54
CA TRP A 198 21.87 -3.26 -3.97
C TRP A 198 22.41 -2.04 -4.69
N ARG A 199 21.98 -0.84 -4.29
CA ARG A 199 22.52 0.42 -4.82
C ARG A 199 24.00 0.56 -4.49
N LYS A 200 24.36 0.42 -3.20
CA LYS A 200 25.76 0.54 -2.75
C LYS A 200 26.68 -0.46 -3.48
N ARG A 201 26.23 -1.70 -3.68
CA ARG A 201 26.99 -2.71 -4.44
C ARG A 201 27.20 -2.33 -5.91
N ARG A 202 26.22 -1.69 -6.56
CA ARG A 202 26.35 -1.25 -7.96
C ARG A 202 27.31 -0.06 -8.10
N GLU A 203 27.28 0.87 -7.17
CA GLU A 203 28.22 2.01 -7.11
C GLU A 203 29.65 1.51 -6.98
N LEU A 204 29.93 0.63 -6.01
CA LEU A 204 31.27 0.04 -5.81
C LEU A 204 31.79 -0.74 -7.03
N ARG A 205 30.91 -1.48 -7.73
CA ARG A 205 31.28 -2.18 -8.97
C ARG A 205 31.58 -1.21 -10.12
N GLY A 206 30.84 -0.12 -10.23
CA GLY A 206 31.08 0.91 -11.23
C GLY A 206 32.40 1.65 -11.00
N GLU A 207 32.73 1.97 -9.74
CA GLU A 207 34.02 2.56 -9.37
C GLU A 207 35.19 1.62 -9.64
N SER A 208 35.03 0.31 -9.39
CA SER A 208 36.07 -0.68 -9.68
C SER A 208 36.32 -0.82 -11.19
N ALA A 209 35.27 -0.76 -12.01
CA ALA A 209 35.38 -0.85 -13.47
C ALA A 209 35.93 0.43 -14.12
N ALA A 210 35.77 1.60 -13.48
CA ALA A 210 36.34 2.87 -13.95
C ALA A 210 37.81 3.09 -13.55
N ARG A 211 38.34 2.25 -12.66
CA ARG A 211 39.76 2.25 -12.24
C ARG A 211 40.62 1.24 -13.02
N GLN A 212 40.03 0.48 -13.94
CA GLN A 212 40.70 -0.42 -14.88
C GLN A 212 40.72 0.22 -16.26
#